data_AF-A0A359E335-F1
#
_entry.id   AF-A0A359E335-F1
#
_cell.length_a   1.000
_cell.length_b   1.000
_cell.length_c   1.000
_cell.angle_alpha   90.00
_cell.angle_beta   90.00
_cell.angle_gamma   90.00
#
_symmetry.space_group_name_H-M   'P 1'
#
loop_
_entity.id
_entity.type
_entity.pdbx_description
1 polymer ?
#
loop_
_entity_poly.entity_id
_entity_poly.type
_entity_poly.pdbx_seq_one_letter_code
_entity_poly.pdbx_strand_id
1 'polypeptide(L)'
;ELKVEEPLIIHICDIIRDVSFKGADVETPMKTIEGKIVQDADRLDALGAIGIARAFAYGGYKGRELYNPDIKPEAHDSFEAYKKSTGPTINHFYEKLFLLKDRMNTDSGKQEAEKRHQFMKEYVDQFMAEWDGNSEL
;
A
#
# COMPACT_ATOMS: atom_id res chain seq x y z
N GLU A 1 4.00 -13.68 31.05
CA GLU A 1 4.89 -13.84 29.88
C GLU A 1 4.35 -14.92 28.96
N LEU A 2 4.53 -14.74 27.65
CA LEU A 2 4.19 -15.77 26.67
C LEU A 2 5.29 -16.83 26.69
N LYS A 3 4.94 -18.10 26.98
CA LYS A 3 5.90 -19.22 27.05
C LYS A 3 6.20 -19.74 25.64
N VAL A 4 7.07 -19.05 24.92
CA VAL A 4 7.41 -19.34 23.52
C VAL A 4 8.89 -19.70 23.40
N GLU A 5 9.21 -20.69 22.58
CA GLU A 5 10.60 -21.13 22.36
C GLU A 5 11.40 -20.08 21.57
N GLU A 6 12.69 -19.96 21.88
CA GLU A 6 13.58 -18.97 21.28
C GLU A 6 13.66 -19.04 19.73
N PRO A 7 13.72 -20.22 19.09
CA PRO A 7 13.71 -20.30 17.62
C PRO A 7 12.44 -19.70 17.00
N LEU A 8 11.28 -19.88 17.65
CA LEU A 8 10.02 -19.32 17.17
C LEU A 8 9.98 -17.79 17.37
N ILE A 9 10.57 -17.28 18.46
CA ILE A 9 10.70 -15.83 18.69
C ILE A 9 11.54 -15.18 17.59
N ILE A 10 12.70 -15.78 17.25
CA ILE A 10 13.58 -15.29 16.18
C ILE A 10 12.82 -15.30 14.85
N HIS A 11 12.13 -16.41 14.54
CA HIS A 11 11.34 -16.54 13.33
C HIS A 11 10.26 -15.45 13.19
N ILE A 12 9.52 -15.17 14.26
CA ILE A 12 8.50 -14.10 14.29
C ILE A 12 9.15 -12.72 14.09
N CYS A 13 10.25 -12.44 14.79
CA CYS A 13 10.97 -11.17 14.67
C CYS A 13 11.46 -10.90 13.25
N ASP A 14 11.91 -11.94 12.55
CA ASP A 14 12.37 -11.82 11.17
C ASP A 14 11.20 -11.50 10.21
N ILE A 15 10.04 -12.15 10.38
CA ILE A 15 8.83 -11.82 9.59
C ILE A 15 8.43 -10.35 9.81
N ILE A 16 8.42 -9.87 11.05
CA ILE A 16 8.05 -8.49 11.39
C ILE A 16 9.00 -7.48 10.73
N ARG A 17 10.30 -7.79 10.68
CA ARG A 17 11.32 -6.89 10.09
C ARG A 17 11.14 -6.73 8.58
N ASP A 18 10.65 -7.77 7.90
CA ASP A 18 10.60 -7.84 6.44
C ASP A 18 9.19 -7.60 5.85
N VAL A 19 8.16 -7.45 6.69
CA VAL A 19 6.77 -7.28 6.24
C VAL A 19 6.53 -5.97 5.47
N SER A 20 7.19 -4.89 5.85
CA SER A 20 6.86 -3.53 5.38
C SER A 20 7.24 -3.27 3.91
N PHE A 21 6.43 -2.49 3.20
CA PHE A 21 6.76 -1.95 1.88
C PHE A 21 7.89 -0.90 1.98
N LYS A 22 8.92 -1.03 1.15
CA LYS A 22 10.16 -0.23 1.23
C LYS A 22 10.41 0.70 0.03
N GLY A 23 9.49 0.80 -0.93
CA GLY A 23 9.66 1.61 -2.13
C GLY A 23 9.21 0.86 -3.39
N ALA A 24 8.95 1.58 -4.48
CA ALA A 24 8.54 0.98 -5.73
C ALA A 24 9.65 0.10 -6.29
N ASP A 25 10.89 0.55 -6.30
CA ASP A 25 11.99 -0.25 -6.88
C ASP A 25 12.72 -1.13 -5.85
N VAL A 26 12.11 -1.34 -4.68
CA VAL A 26 12.68 -2.16 -3.60
C VAL A 26 11.92 -3.46 -3.43
N GLU A 27 12.56 -4.58 -3.74
CA GLU A 27 12.03 -5.91 -3.45
C GLU A 27 12.06 -6.20 -1.94
N THR A 28 10.99 -6.83 -1.45
CA THR A 28 10.85 -7.25 -0.05
C THR A 28 10.44 -8.72 0.02
N PRO A 29 11.29 -9.63 -0.48
CA PRO A 29 10.94 -11.04 -0.62
C PRO A 29 10.82 -11.69 0.75
N MET A 30 9.75 -12.46 0.92
CA MET A 30 9.49 -13.16 2.17
C MET A 30 9.82 -14.65 2.04
N LYS A 31 10.61 -15.17 2.98
CA LYS A 31 11.25 -16.50 2.86
C LYS A 31 10.29 -17.66 3.16
N THR A 32 9.43 -17.50 4.16
CA THR A 32 8.55 -18.58 4.64
C THR A 32 7.10 -18.36 4.23
N ILE A 33 6.30 -19.43 4.25
CA ILE A 33 4.89 -19.35 3.89
C ILE A 33 4.10 -18.48 4.89
N GLU A 34 4.42 -18.57 6.18
CA GLU A 34 3.81 -17.77 7.26
C GLU A 34 4.09 -16.30 7.03
N GLY A 35 5.35 -15.94 6.74
CA GLY A 35 5.71 -14.57 6.42
C GLY A 35 4.97 -14.07 5.18
N LYS A 36 4.90 -14.89 4.12
CA LYS A 36 4.21 -14.53 2.87
C LYS A 36 2.73 -14.24 3.13
N ILE A 37 2.07 -15.06 3.94
CA ILE A 37 0.67 -14.88 4.33
C ILE A 37 0.51 -13.59 5.16
N VAL A 38 1.39 -13.35 6.14
CA VAL A 38 1.35 -12.13 6.96
C VAL A 38 1.56 -10.87 6.12
N GLN A 39 2.51 -10.92 5.19
CA GLN A 39 2.80 -9.80 4.29
C GLN A 39 1.66 -9.54 3.31
N ASP A 40 1.02 -10.58 2.76
CA ASP A 40 -0.18 -10.42 1.94
C ASP A 40 -1.32 -9.82 2.75
N ALA A 41 -1.55 -10.26 3.99
CA ALA A 41 -2.60 -9.73 4.85
C ALA A 41 -2.39 -8.23 5.16
N ASP A 42 -1.16 -7.81 5.51
CA ASP A 42 -0.81 -6.40 5.74
C ASP A 42 -1.05 -5.55 4.48
N ARG A 43 -0.62 -6.05 3.32
CA ARG A 43 -0.79 -5.36 2.04
C ARG A 43 -2.26 -5.28 1.61
N LEU A 44 -3.05 -6.32 1.83
CA LEU A 44 -4.46 -6.34 1.50
C LEU A 44 -5.28 -5.33 2.32
N ASP A 45 -4.91 -5.09 3.58
CA ASP A 45 -5.54 -4.06 4.43
C ASP A 45 -5.25 -2.62 3.94
N ALA A 46 -4.15 -2.44 3.19
CA ALA A 46 -3.83 -1.19 2.53
C ALA A 46 -4.60 -0.96 1.22
N LEU A 47 -5.39 -1.94 0.73
CA LEU A 47 -6.13 -1.87 -0.52
C LEU A 47 -7.66 -1.77 -0.30
N GLY A 48 -8.38 -1.46 -1.38
CA GLY A 48 -9.83 -1.42 -1.41
C GLY A 48 -10.42 -0.26 -0.59
N ALA A 49 -11.68 -0.40 -0.18
CA ALA A 49 -12.40 0.66 0.54
C ALA A 49 -11.70 1.09 1.84
N ILE A 50 -11.17 0.13 2.62
CA ILE A 50 -10.42 0.43 3.85
C ILE A 50 -9.08 1.11 3.51
N GLY A 51 -8.39 0.65 2.46
CA GLY A 51 -7.18 1.30 1.95
C GLY A 51 -7.39 2.77 1.59
N ILE A 52 -8.46 3.08 0.86
CA ILE A 52 -8.86 4.45 0.51
C ILE A 52 -9.08 5.28 1.78
N ALA A 53 -9.92 4.80 2.70
CA ALA A 53 -10.24 5.51 3.93
C ALA A 53 -8.98 5.82 4.76
N ARG A 54 -8.08 4.83 4.89
CA ARG A 54 -6.81 4.98 5.61
C ARG A 54 -5.87 5.96 4.92
N ALA A 55 -5.78 5.93 3.59
CA ALA A 55 -4.94 6.84 2.82
C ALA A 55 -5.33 8.30 3.08
N PHE A 56 -6.62 8.63 2.96
CA PHE A 56 -7.12 9.98 3.20
C PHE A 56 -7.11 10.39 4.67
N ALA A 57 -7.43 9.49 5.60
CA ALA A 57 -7.33 9.78 7.03
C ALA A 57 -5.89 10.11 7.45
N TYR A 58 -4.92 9.32 6.97
CA TYR A 58 -3.50 9.59 7.24
C TYR A 58 -3.00 10.86 6.53
N GLY A 59 -3.42 11.08 5.27
CA GLY A 59 -3.13 12.30 4.52
C GLY A 59 -3.60 13.54 5.26
N GLY A 60 -4.84 13.54 5.75
CA GLY A 60 -5.41 14.62 6.57
C GLY A 60 -4.65 14.83 7.88
N TYR A 61 -4.32 13.75 8.61
CA TYR A 61 -3.48 13.85 9.82
C TYR A 61 -2.09 14.46 9.53
N LYS A 62 -1.54 14.22 8.34
CA LYS A 62 -0.27 14.79 7.88
C LYS A 62 -0.39 16.16 7.23
N GLY A 63 -1.60 16.72 7.11
CA GLY A 63 -1.83 17.99 6.43
C GLY A 63 -1.50 17.96 4.94
N ARG A 64 -1.60 16.79 4.30
CA ARG A 64 -1.36 16.64 2.85
C ARG A 64 -2.58 17.10 2.08
N GLU A 65 -2.34 17.71 0.92
CA GLU A 65 -3.38 17.97 -0.05
C GLU A 65 -4.04 16.66 -0.51
N LEU A 66 -5.31 16.72 -0.91
CA LEU A 66 -5.97 15.56 -1.52
C LEU A 66 -5.33 15.25 -2.88
N TYR A 67 -5.21 16.28 -3.73
CA TYR A 67 -4.66 16.23 -5.07
C TYR A 67 -4.10 17.59 -5.48
N ASN A 68 -3.06 17.59 -6.32
CA ASN A 68 -2.47 18.77 -6.92
C ASN A 68 -1.96 18.42 -8.33
N PRO A 69 -2.49 19.03 -9.41
CA PRO A 69 -2.10 18.69 -10.78
C PRO A 69 -0.65 19.07 -11.13
N ASP A 70 -0.06 20.02 -10.40
CA ASP A 70 1.32 20.45 -10.63
C ASP A 70 2.34 19.52 -9.96
N ILE A 71 1.90 18.63 -9.05
CA ILE A 71 2.74 17.68 -8.33
C ILE A 71 2.50 16.27 -8.86
N LYS A 72 3.44 15.76 -9.66
CA LYS A 72 3.34 14.41 -10.24
C LYS A 72 3.71 13.31 -9.23
N PRO A 73 3.15 12.09 -9.36
CA PRO A 73 3.59 10.95 -8.58
C PRO A 73 5.06 10.60 -8.84
N GLU A 74 5.79 10.19 -7.80
CA GLU A 74 7.20 9.82 -7.89
C GLU A 74 7.43 8.32 -7.61
N ALA A 75 8.20 7.66 -8.47
CA ALA A 75 8.70 6.31 -8.17
C ALA A 75 9.87 6.43 -7.18
N HIS A 76 9.61 6.09 -5.91
CA HIS A 76 10.66 6.10 -4.89
C HIS A 76 11.53 4.86 -4.98
N ASP A 77 12.84 5.08 -5.13
CA ASP A 77 13.90 4.06 -5.25
C ASP A 77 14.38 3.50 -3.90
N SER A 78 13.93 4.09 -2.79
CA SER A 78 14.39 3.76 -1.44
C SER A 78 13.33 4.03 -0.37
N PHE A 79 13.46 3.35 0.77
CA PHE A 79 12.52 3.50 1.88
C PHE A 79 12.58 4.89 2.52
N GLU A 80 13.77 5.49 2.58
CA GLU A 80 13.94 6.83 3.12
C GLU A 80 13.28 7.89 2.24
N ALA A 81 13.44 7.79 0.91
CA ALA A 81 12.78 8.68 -0.04
C ALA A 81 11.25 8.56 0.08
N TYR A 82 10.74 7.33 0.07
CA TYR A 82 9.32 7.06 0.25
C TYR A 82 8.77 7.62 1.57
N LYS A 83 9.49 7.45 2.69
CA LYS A 83 9.07 7.93 4.01
C LYS A 83 9.04 9.46 4.11
N LYS A 84 9.92 10.14 3.37
CA LYS A 84 10.01 11.61 3.33
C LYS A 84 9.02 12.25 2.36
N SER A 85 8.36 11.46 1.50
CA SER A 85 7.36 11.99 0.56
C SER A 85 6.29 12.80 1.27
N THR A 86 6.06 14.02 0.78
CA THR A 86 4.99 14.93 1.21
C THR A 86 3.98 15.16 0.10
N GLY A 87 3.98 14.32 -0.93
CA GLY A 87 3.08 14.45 -2.06
C GLY A 87 1.60 14.36 -1.67
N PRO A 88 0.70 14.86 -2.54
CA PRO A 88 -0.74 14.74 -2.35
C PRO A 88 -1.19 13.30 -2.12
N THR A 89 -2.30 13.12 -1.41
CA THR A 89 -2.81 11.79 -1.04
C THR A 89 -3.12 10.93 -2.26
N ILE A 90 -3.66 11.52 -3.34
CA ILE A 90 -3.88 10.82 -4.61
C ILE A 90 -2.58 10.25 -5.18
N ASN A 91 -1.45 10.96 -5.11
CA ASN A 91 -0.19 10.45 -5.64
C ASN A 91 0.21 9.14 -4.95
N HIS A 92 -0.10 9.00 -3.66
CA HIS A 92 0.15 7.77 -2.91
C HIS A 92 -0.49 6.51 -3.53
N PHE A 93 -1.61 6.65 -4.24
CA PHE A 93 -2.22 5.55 -4.96
C PHE A 93 -1.29 5.04 -6.07
N TYR A 94 -0.69 5.94 -6.83
CA TYR A 94 0.24 5.62 -7.92
C TYR A 94 1.63 5.22 -7.42
N GLU A 95 2.13 5.89 -6.39
CA GLU A 95 3.47 5.67 -5.83
C GLU A 95 3.58 4.34 -5.07
N LYS A 96 2.45 3.82 -4.57
CA LYS A 96 2.43 2.60 -3.76
C LYS A 96 1.20 1.72 -3.98
N LEU A 97 -0.01 2.22 -3.71
CA LEU A 97 -1.16 1.33 -3.49
C LEU A 97 -1.48 0.49 -4.74
N PHE A 98 -1.38 1.08 -5.93
CA PHE A 98 -1.57 0.39 -7.19
C PHE A 98 -0.48 -0.64 -7.50
N LEU A 99 0.71 -0.50 -6.93
CA LEU A 99 1.82 -1.45 -7.09
C LEU A 99 1.68 -2.69 -6.20
N LEU A 100 0.84 -2.66 -5.17
CA LEU A 100 0.77 -3.75 -4.18
C LEU A 100 0.12 -5.02 -4.74
N LYS A 101 -0.80 -4.92 -5.71
CA LYS A 101 -1.49 -6.09 -6.28
C LYS A 101 -0.51 -7.08 -6.91
N ASP A 102 0.53 -6.54 -7.58
CA ASP A 102 1.55 -7.32 -8.28
C ASP A 102 2.66 -7.81 -7.33
N ARG A 103 2.61 -7.39 -6.05
CA ARG A 103 3.53 -7.82 -4.99
C ARG A 103 2.93 -8.84 -4.04
N MET A 104 1.75 -9.39 -4.34
CA MET A 104 1.17 -10.45 -3.53
C MET A 104 1.93 -11.76 -3.72
N ASN A 105 2.15 -12.47 -2.62
CA ASN A 105 2.93 -13.71 -2.59
C ASN A 105 2.08 -14.94 -2.94
N THR A 106 0.86 -15.01 -2.39
CA THR A 106 -0.04 -16.18 -2.50
C THR A 106 -1.08 -15.98 -3.60
N ASP A 107 -1.59 -17.07 -4.16
CA ASP A 107 -2.61 -16.98 -5.21
C ASP A 107 -3.93 -16.41 -4.68
N SER A 108 -4.33 -16.77 -3.46
CA SER A 108 -5.47 -16.17 -2.78
C SER A 108 -5.26 -14.67 -2.54
N GLY A 109 -4.04 -14.27 -2.14
CA GLY A 109 -3.67 -12.87 -1.96
C GLY A 109 -3.79 -12.07 -3.26
N LYS A 110 -3.29 -12.62 -4.37
CA LYS A 110 -3.41 -11.99 -5.71
C LYS A 110 -4.87 -11.83 -6.14
N GLN A 111 -5.70 -12.87 -5.97
CA GLN A 111 -7.12 -12.82 -6.34
C GLN A 111 -7.90 -11.76 -5.56
N GLU A 112 -7.65 -11.65 -4.26
CA GLU A 112 -8.31 -10.64 -3.42
C GLU A 112 -7.77 -9.23 -3.70
N ALA A 113 -6.46 -9.11 -3.92
CA ALA A 113 -5.84 -7.83 -4.24
C ALA A 113 -6.35 -7.24 -5.55
N GLU A 114 -6.60 -8.07 -6.56
CA GLU A 114 -7.12 -7.60 -7.86
C GLU A 114 -8.51 -6.96 -7.71
N LYS A 115 -9.43 -7.59 -6.96
CA LYS A 115 -10.76 -7.03 -6.69
C LYS A 115 -10.67 -5.69 -5.95
N ARG A 116 -9.81 -5.63 -4.93
CA ARG A 116 -9.61 -4.41 -4.13
C ARG A 116 -8.92 -3.31 -4.92
N HIS A 117 -7.98 -3.67 -5.78
CA HIS A 117 -7.31 -2.75 -6.69
C HIS A 117 -8.30 -2.13 -7.66
N GLN A 118 -9.15 -2.95 -8.29
CA GLN A 118 -10.15 -2.49 -9.24
C GLN A 118 -11.09 -1.44 -8.61
N PHE A 119 -11.58 -1.70 -7.39
CA PHE A 119 -12.39 -0.73 -6.65
C PHE A 119 -11.66 0.60 -6.40
N MET A 120 -10.36 0.57 -6.08
CA MET A 120 -9.58 1.80 -5.90
C MET A 120 -9.35 2.54 -7.21
N LYS A 121 -9.16 1.83 -8.33
CA LYS A 121 -9.04 2.45 -9.65
C LYS A 121 -10.33 3.18 -10.00
N GLU A 122 -11.48 2.53 -9.83
CA GLU A 122 -12.80 3.15 -10.02
C GLU A 122 -12.99 4.39 -9.13
N TYR A 123 -12.62 4.31 -7.85
CA TYR A 123 -12.66 5.46 -6.95
C TYR A 123 -11.78 6.62 -7.44
N VAL A 124 -10.53 6.35 -7.83
CA VAL A 124 -9.61 7.40 -8.29
C VAL A 124 -10.06 7.98 -9.62
N ASP A 125 -10.52 7.15 -10.55
CA ASP A 125 -11.01 7.60 -11.85
C ASP A 125 -12.26 8.50 -11.68
N GLN A 126 -13.20 8.12 -10.80
CA GLN A 126 -14.34 8.95 -10.40
C GLN A 126 -13.91 10.26 -9.73
N PHE A 127 -12.96 10.20 -8.78
CA PHE A 127 -12.42 11.39 -8.12
C PHE A 127 -11.83 12.38 -9.13
N MET A 128 -11.10 11.90 -10.14
CA MET A 128 -10.54 12.77 -11.18
C MET A 128 -11.62 13.38 -12.07
N ALA A 129 -12.62 12.59 -12.48
CA ALA A 129 -13.73 13.09 -13.27
C ALA A 129 -14.51 14.20 -12.53
N GLU A 130 -14.78 14.01 -11.24
CA GLU A 130 -15.42 15.02 -10.39
C GLU A 130 -14.53 16.26 -10.21
N TRP A 131 -13.22 16.08 -10.02
CA TRP A 131 -12.27 17.17 -9.86
C TRP A 131 -12.19 18.07 -11.11
N ASP A 132 -12.16 17.45 -12.29
CA ASP A 132 -12.10 18.15 -13.58
C ASP A 132 -13.46 18.73 -14.03
N GLY A 133 -14.54 18.43 -13.30
CA GLY A 133 -15.90 18.85 -13.64
C GLY A 133 -16.54 18.06 -14.78
N ASN A 134 -15.98 16.90 -15.13
CA ASN A 134 -16.51 16.01 -16.16
C ASN A 134 -17.54 15.06 -15.55
N SER A 135 -18.77 15.54 -15.36
CA SER A 135 -19.86 14.76 -14.73
C SER A 135 -20.57 13.76 -15.65
N GLU A 136 -20.01 13.47 -16.84
CA GLU A 136 -20.57 12.46 -17.75
C GLU A 136 -19.99 11.07 -17.41
N LEU A 137 -20.36 10.51 -16.27
CA LEU A 137 -20.17 9.11 -15.91
C LEU A 137 -21.53 8.45 -15.63
#